data_AF-A0A354IT15-F1
#
_entry.id   AF-A0A354IT15-F1
#
_cell.length_a   1.000
_cell.length_b   1.000
_cell.length_c   1.000
_cell.angle_alpha   90.00
_cell.angle_beta   90.00
_cell.angle_gamma   90.00
#
_symmetry.space_group_name_H-M   'P 1'
#
loop_
_entity.id
_entity.type
_entity.pdbx_description
1 polymer ?
#
loop_
_entity_poly.entity_id
_entity_poly.type
_entity_poly.pdbx_seq_one_letter_code
_entity_poly.pdbx_strand_id
1 'polypeptide(L)' 'MSFTLEKLTVRHLTGSRAPALQALDLAIAPGEQLALIGPSGAGKTT' A
#
# COMPACT_ATOMS: atom_id res chain seq x y z
N MET A 1 7.97 -10.17 14.22
CA MET A 1 6.74 -9.37 14.14
C MET A 1 6.19 -9.57 12.74
N SER A 2 4.95 -10.02 12.60
CA SER A 2 4.27 -10.15 11.31
C SER A 2 3.44 -8.89 11.04
N PHE A 3 3.29 -8.52 9.77
CA PHE A 3 2.46 -7.40 9.35
C PHE A 3 1.35 -7.88 8.43
N THR A 4 0.12 -7.45 8.68
CA THR A 4 -1.04 -7.77 7.84
C THR A 4 -1.84 -6.50 7.58
N LEU A 5 -2.20 -6.28 6.32
CA LEU A 5 -3.14 -5.27 5.86
C LEU A 5 -4.28 -5.99 5.15
N GLU A 6 -5.51 -5.63 5.48
CA GLU A 6 -6.71 -6.18 4.87
C GLU A 6 -7.53 -5.07 4.25
N LYS A 7 -7.79 -5.17 2.95
CA LYS A 7 -8.60 -4.24 2.14
C LYS A 7 -8.25 -2.76 2.36
N LEU A 8 -6.96 -2.46 2.56
CA LEU A 8 -6.49 -1.11 2.84
C LEU A 8 -6.82 -0.18 1.67
N THR A 9 -7.44 0.96 1.98
CA THR A 9 -7.72 2.03 1.01
C THR A 9 -7.14 3.33 1.55
N VAL A 10 -6.28 3.98 0.76
CA VAL A 10 -5.61 5.23 1.15
C VAL A 10 -5.99 6.35 0.18
N ARG A 11 -6.27 7.54 0.74
CA ARG A 11 -6.57 8.76 -0.01
C ARG A 11 -5.76 9.92 0.56
N HIS A 12 -5.22 10.73 -0.32
CA HIS A 12 -4.62 12.00 0.05
C HIS A 12 -5.69 13.07 0.22
N LEU A 13 -5.69 13.79 1.35
CA LEU A 13 -6.66 14.85 1.61
C LEU A 13 -6.48 16.07 0.71
N THR A 14 -5.26 16.32 0.26
CA THR A 14 -4.87 17.46 -0.58
C THR A 14 -4.53 17.06 -2.01
N GLY A 15 -4.72 15.78 -2.37
CA GLY A 15 -4.36 15.21 -3.67
C GLY A 15 -5.57 14.92 -4.57
N SER A 16 -5.37 14.01 -5.53
CA SER A 16 -6.46 13.50 -6.37
C SER A 16 -7.59 12.92 -5.51
N ARG A 17 -8.84 13.09 -5.95
CA ARG A 17 -10.03 12.48 -5.32
C ARG A 17 -10.03 10.94 -5.41
N ALA A 18 -9.29 10.40 -6.39
CA ALA A 18 -9.14 8.97 -6.55
C ALA A 18 -8.29 8.37 -5.41
N PRO A 19 -8.58 7.14 -4.97
CA PRO A 19 -7.74 6.46 -3.98
C PRO A 19 -6.35 6.18 -4.57
N ALA A 20 -5.32 6.35 -3.75
CA ALA A 20 -3.95 6.00 -4.12
C ALA A 20 -3.67 4.51 -3.97
N LEU A 21 -4.31 3.88 -2.98
CA LEU A 21 -4.41 2.42 -2.83
C LEU A 21 -5.88 2.07 -2.67
N GLN A 22 -6.33 1.00 -3.32
CA GLN A 22 -7.72 0.55 -3.28
C GLN A 22 -7.77 -0.94 -2.95
N ALA A 23 -8.36 -1.27 -1.80
CA ALA A 23 -8.56 -2.64 -1.32
C ALA A 23 -7.27 -3.50 -1.37
N LEU A 24 -6.15 -2.97 -0.89
CA LEU A 24 -4.88 -3.70 -0.84
C LEU A 24 -4.88 -4.72 0.31
N ASP A 25 -4.62 -5.98 -0.03
CA ASP A 25 -4.31 -7.05 0.92
C ASP A 25 -2.80 -7.34 0.89
N LEU A 26 -2.14 -7.35 2.06
CA LEU A 26 -0.70 -7.57 2.18
C LEU A 26 -0.43 -8.36 3.47
N ALA A 27 0.37 -9.42 3.40
CA ALA A 27 0.89 -10.12 4.56
C ALA A 27 2.40 -10.28 4.43
N ILE A 28 3.14 -9.97 5.49
CA ILE A 28 4.59 -10.14 5.56
C ILE A 28 4.91 -10.97 6.80
N ALA A 29 5.50 -12.15 6.58
CA ALA A 29 5.90 -13.05 7.62
C ALA A 29 7.20 -12.60 8.33
N PRO A 30 7.48 -13.08 9.56
CA PRO A 30 8.74 -12.79 10.22
C PRO A 30 9.93 -13.28 9.40
N GLY A 31 10.89 -12.38 9.13
CA GLY A 31 12.08 -12.68 8.33
C GLY A 31 11.86 -12.59 6.81
N GLU A 32 10.63 -12.30 6.36
CA GLU A 32 10.32 -12.06 4.96
C GLU A 32 10.69 -10.63 4.55
N GLN A 33 11.23 -10.48 3.34
CA GLN A 33 11.50 -9.18 2.74
C GLN A 33 10.62 -9.00 1.50
N LEU A 34 9.84 -7.92 1.48
CA LEU A 34 8.95 -7.59 0.38
C LEU A 34 9.44 -6.34 -0.35
N ALA A 35 9.49 -6.40 -1.68
CA ALA A 35 9.80 -5.25 -2.53
C ALA A 35 8.52 -4.68 -3.14
N LEU A 36 8.31 -3.38 -2.99
CA LEU A 36 7.20 -2.68 -3.62
C LEU A 36 7.70 -1.91 -4.85
N ILE A 37 7.25 -2.31 -6.03
CA ILE A 37 7.71 -1.78 -7.33
C ILE A 37 6.54 -1.26 -8.18
N GLY A 38 6.84 -0.32 -9.07
CA GLY A 38 5.85 0.25 -9.99
C GLY A 38 6.19 1.69 -10.40
N PRO A 39 5.47 2.26 -11.40
CA PRO A 39 5.71 3.60 -11.93
C PRO A 39 5.62 4.72 -10.88
N SER A 40 6.18 5.90 -11.17
CA SER A 40 5.99 7.09 -10.32
C SER A 40 4.50 7.39 -10.15
N GLY A 41 4.09 7.75 -8.93
CA GLY A 41 2.68 8.02 -8.62
C GLY A 41 1.79 6.80 -8.35
N ALA A 42 2.29 5.57 -8.45
CA ALA A 42 1.51 4.34 -8.23
C ALA A 42 1.12 4.05 -6.76
N GLY A 43 1.28 5.01 -5.83
CA GLY A 43 0.89 4.83 -4.42
C GLY A 43 1.88 4.08 -3.53
N LYS A 44 3.14 3.88 -3.97
CA LYS A 44 4.14 3.08 -3.21
C LYS A 44 4.61 3.70 -1.88
N THR A 45 4.61 5.04 -1.80
CA THR A 45 5.01 5.80 -0.60
C THR A 45 3.81 6.35 0.17
N THR A 46 2.61 6.20 -0.42
CA THR A 46 1.37 6.82 0.01
C THR A 46 0.69 6.03 1.11
#